data_AF-A0A855MP43-F1
#
_entry.id   AF-A0A855MP43-F1
#
_cell.length_a   1.000
_cell.length_b   1.000
_cell.length_c   1.000
_cell.angle_alpha   90.00
_cell.angle_beta   90.00
_cell.angle_gamma   90.00
#
_symmetry.space_group_name_H-M   'P 1'
#
loop_
_entity.id
_entity.type
_entity.pdbx_description
1 polymer ?
#
loop_
_entity_poly.entity_id
_entity_poly.type
_entity_poly.pdbx_seq_one_letter_code
_entity_poly.pdbx_strand_id
1 'polypeptide(L)'
;MEYNVRLGDPEAQSILYLLKSDFIDIINDMEKERINTTNIEFYDGFSLCLVLSSIGYPFSYTKGERITIKPGITSKIFYSGVKKDGENLLTDGGRVLSIVNKADTLEEVRNIVYDEAEKIHFESKYYRKDI
;
A
#
# COMPACT_ATOMS: atom_id res chain seq x y z
N MET A 1 -4.93 20.20 10.41
CA MET A 1 -4.28 19.04 11.04
C MET A 1 -5.21 18.51 12.10
N GLU A 2 -5.37 17.19 12.17
CA GLU A 2 -6.26 16.49 13.08
C GLU A 2 -5.46 15.39 13.82
N TYR A 3 -5.99 14.90 14.94
CA TYR A 3 -5.43 13.75 15.65
C TYR A 3 -6.22 12.49 15.31
N ASN A 4 -5.49 11.44 14.93
CA ASN A 4 -6.04 10.10 14.74
C ASN A 4 -5.40 9.14 15.74
N VAL A 5 -6.15 8.13 16.18
CA VAL A 5 -5.73 7.15 17.21
C VAL A 5 -5.41 5.78 16.61
N ARG A 6 -5.05 5.75 15.32
CA ARG A 6 -4.70 4.54 14.56
C ARG A 6 -3.74 4.91 13.43
N LEU A 7 -3.11 3.89 12.84
CA LEU A 7 -2.34 4.06 11.61
C LEU A 7 -3.25 4.54 10.48
N GLY A 8 -2.74 5.50 9.70
CA GLY A 8 -3.40 6.01 8.50
C GLY A 8 -3.32 5.01 7.34
N ASP A 9 -4.26 5.12 6.41
CA ASP A 9 -4.24 4.40 5.15
C ASP A 9 -4.30 5.45 4.04
N PRO A 10 -3.26 5.62 3.21
CA PRO A 10 -2.22 4.63 2.91
C PRO A 10 -0.86 4.80 3.64
N GLU A 11 -0.77 5.61 4.70
CA GLU A 11 0.51 5.91 5.38
C GLU A 11 1.15 4.68 6.02
N ALA A 12 0.35 3.76 6.58
CA ALA A 12 0.83 2.52 7.20
C ALA A 12 1.63 1.68 6.21
N GLN A 13 1.17 1.56 4.97
CA GLN A 13 1.80 0.76 3.93
C GLN A 13 3.21 1.27 3.64
N SER A 14 3.45 2.58 3.61
CA SER A 14 4.80 3.13 3.42
C SER A 14 5.66 2.94 4.68
N ILE A 15 5.18 3.40 5.84
CA ILE A 15 5.96 3.42 7.08
C ILE A 15 6.38 2.01 7.51
N LEU A 16 5.42 1.07 7.53
CA LEU A 16 5.69 -0.30 7.97
C LEU A 16 6.55 -1.07 6.96
N TYR A 17 6.60 -0.65 5.70
CA TYR A 17 7.45 -1.31 4.70
C TYR A 17 8.94 -0.98 4.87
N LEU A 18 9.25 0.14 5.53
CA LEU A 18 10.61 0.50 5.95
C LEU A 18 11.00 -0.14 7.28
N LEU A 19 10.05 -0.60 8.09
CA LEU A 19 10.34 -1.16 9.41
C LEU A 19 11.19 -2.42 9.29
N LYS A 20 12.36 -2.43 9.94
CA LYS A 20 13.24 -3.61 10.06
C LYS A 20 12.92 -4.42 11.30
N SER A 21 12.63 -3.75 12.41
CA SER A 21 12.24 -4.38 13.66
C SER A 21 10.94 -5.18 13.49
N ASP A 22 10.76 -6.23 14.30
CA ASP A 22 9.49 -6.96 14.31
C ASP A 22 8.39 -6.08 14.90
N PHE A 23 7.33 -5.86 14.13
CA PHE A 23 6.20 -5.05 14.56
C PHE A 23 5.47 -5.65 15.77
N ILE A 24 5.47 -6.98 15.91
CA ILE A 24 4.85 -7.67 17.04
C ILE A 24 5.65 -7.41 18.33
N ASP A 25 6.98 -7.39 18.26
CA ASP A 25 7.81 -7.09 19.43
C ASP A 25 7.58 -5.65 19.92
N ILE A 26 7.42 -4.70 18.99
CA ILE A 26 7.08 -3.32 19.32
C ILE A 26 5.73 -3.26 20.05
N ILE A 27 4.70 -3.94 19.52
CA ILE A 27 3.38 -3.98 20.16
C ILE A 27 3.47 -4.61 21.56
N ASN A 28 4.20 -5.71 21.70
CA ASN A 28 4.37 -6.40 22.97
C ASN A 28 5.06 -5.50 24.01
N ASP A 29 6.07 -4.74 23.61
CA ASP A 29 6.75 -3.80 24.51
C ASP A 29 5.88 -2.60 24.86
N MET A 30 5.02 -2.14 23.95
CA MET A 30 4.01 -1.11 24.26
C MET A 30 3.02 -1.61 25.33
N GLU A 31 2.49 -2.83 25.18
CA GLU A 31 1.59 -3.45 26.16
C GLU A 31 2.24 -3.57 27.55
N LYS A 32 3.56 -3.82 27.58
CA LYS A 32 4.35 -3.97 28.81
C LYS A 32 4.91 -2.64 29.33
N GLU A 33 4.54 -1.50 28.74
CA GLU A 33 5.04 -0.16 29.09
C GLU A 33 6.57 0.00 28.99
N ARG A 34 7.23 -0.72 28.07
CA ARG A 34 8.69 -0.72 27.86
C ARG A 34 9.14 -0.02 26.58
N ILE A 35 8.23 0.62 25.87
CA ILE A 35 8.49 1.26 24.56
C ILE A 35 9.65 2.27 24.59
N ASN A 36 9.92 2.88 25.75
CA ASN A 36 11.03 3.80 25.95
C ASN A 36 12.42 3.14 25.87
N THR A 37 12.47 1.80 25.91
CA THR A 37 13.70 1.00 25.80
C THR A 37 13.75 0.12 24.55
N THR A 38 12.66 0.06 23.78
CA THR A 38 12.59 -0.71 22.54
C THR A 38 13.41 -0.04 21.45
N ASN A 39 14.36 -0.77 20.86
CA ASN A 39 15.10 -0.29 19.70
C ASN A 39 14.28 -0.54 18.42
N ILE A 40 13.81 0.55 17.80
CA ILE A 40 13.03 0.50 16.56
C ILE A 40 13.91 0.95 15.41
N GLU A 41 14.21 0.03 14.50
CA GLU A 41 15.05 0.27 13.34
C GLU A 41 14.26 0.31 12.05
N PHE A 42 14.65 1.23 11.17
CA PHE A 42 14.10 1.37 9.83
C PHE A 42 15.19 1.16 8.77
N TYR A 43 14.76 0.82 7.56
CA TYR A 43 15.58 0.93 6.38
C TYR A 43 15.96 2.39 6.13
N ASP A 44 17.25 2.64 5.88
CA ASP A 44 17.75 3.97 5.54
C ASP A 44 17.56 4.16 4.04
N GLY A 45 16.45 4.79 3.66
CA GLY A 45 16.01 4.96 2.28
C GLY A 45 14.56 5.42 2.21
N PHE A 46 13.95 5.23 1.05
CA PHE A 46 12.61 5.74 0.74
C PHE A 46 11.65 4.60 0.42
N SER A 47 10.42 4.70 0.91
CA SER A 47 9.30 3.87 0.47
C SER A 47 8.22 4.73 -0.18
N LEU A 48 7.56 4.19 -1.19
CA LEU A 48 6.42 4.85 -1.82
C LEU A 48 5.27 3.87 -2.00
N CYS A 49 4.10 4.25 -1.49
CA CYS A 49 2.85 3.52 -1.64
C CYS A 49 1.96 4.22 -2.68
N LEU A 50 1.70 3.55 -3.80
CA LEU A 50 0.82 4.05 -4.85
C LEU A 50 -0.53 3.34 -4.77
N VAL A 51 -1.58 4.08 -4.48
CA VAL A 51 -2.96 3.57 -4.43
C VAL A 51 -3.57 3.57 -5.83
N LEU A 52 -4.10 2.42 -6.24
CA LEU A 52 -4.92 2.23 -7.42
C LEU A 52 -6.39 2.18 -7.00
N SER A 53 -7.18 3.12 -7.51
CA SER A 53 -8.60 3.29 -7.20
C SER A 53 -9.47 3.09 -8.43
N SER A 54 -10.75 2.85 -8.22
CA SER A 54 -11.77 2.97 -9.26
C SER A 54 -12.07 4.45 -9.53
N ILE A 55 -12.20 4.82 -10.79
CA ILE A 55 -12.60 6.17 -11.20
C ILE A 55 -13.94 6.55 -10.53
N GLY A 56 -14.06 7.80 -10.11
CA GLY A 56 -15.23 8.32 -9.40
C GLY A 56 -15.16 8.24 -7.87
N TYR A 57 -14.20 7.48 -7.30
CA TYR A 57 -13.82 7.62 -5.88
C TYR A 57 -13.39 9.08 -5.60
N PRO A 58 -13.85 9.71 -4.49
CA PRO A 58 -14.54 9.14 -3.32
C PRO A 58 -16.07 9.07 -3.39
N PHE A 59 -16.67 9.43 -4.52
CA PHE A 59 -18.12 9.45 -4.72
C PHE A 59 -18.64 8.11 -5.27
N SER A 60 -19.30 8.11 -6.42
CA SER A 60 -19.82 6.91 -7.07
C SER A 60 -18.73 6.26 -7.93
N TYR A 61 -18.56 4.95 -7.78
CA TYR A 61 -17.59 4.15 -8.52
C TYR A 61 -18.17 2.75 -8.81
N THR A 62 -17.65 2.12 -9.85
CA THR A 62 -18.04 0.77 -10.27
C THR A 62 -17.35 -0.31 -9.42
N LYS A 63 -18.00 -1.46 -9.32
CA LYS A 63 -17.49 -2.67 -8.65
C LYS A 63 -17.68 -3.88 -9.58
N GLY A 64 -16.95 -4.95 -9.30
CA GLY A 64 -17.05 -6.21 -10.04
C GLY A 64 -16.16 -6.28 -11.28
N GLU A 65 -15.26 -5.31 -11.48
CA GLU A 65 -14.33 -5.32 -12.60
C GLU A 65 -13.20 -6.32 -12.33
N ARG A 66 -12.85 -7.09 -13.35
CA ARG A 66 -11.77 -8.09 -13.23
C ARG A 66 -10.42 -7.40 -13.08
N ILE A 67 -9.71 -7.77 -12.01
CA ILE A 67 -8.34 -7.34 -11.74
C ILE A 67 -7.38 -8.34 -12.39
N THR A 68 -6.54 -7.85 -13.29
CA THR A 68 -5.45 -8.62 -13.92
C THR A 68 -4.12 -8.08 -13.45
N ILE A 69 -3.23 -8.98 -13.02
CA ILE A 69 -1.88 -8.64 -12.57
C ILE A 69 -0.90 -9.41 -13.45
N LYS A 70 -0.13 -8.68 -14.28
CA LYS A 70 0.92 -9.29 -15.12
C LYS A 70 2.12 -9.70 -14.25
N PRO A 71 2.87 -10.73 -14.64
CA PRO A 71 4.07 -11.14 -13.92
C PRO A 71 5.16 -10.04 -13.92
N GLY A 72 6.14 -10.19 -13.03
CA GLY A 72 7.29 -9.27 -12.94
C GLY A 72 7.02 -8.01 -12.12
N ILE A 73 6.07 -8.06 -11.18
CA ILE A 73 5.92 -7.07 -10.10
C ILE A 73 6.77 -7.54 -8.91
N THR A 74 7.67 -6.67 -8.46
CA THR A 74 8.51 -6.88 -7.29
C THR A 74 7.96 -6.18 -6.05
N SER A 75 7.14 -5.13 -6.25
CA SER A 75 6.46 -4.42 -5.17
C SER A 75 5.50 -5.32 -4.42
N LYS A 76 5.34 -5.03 -3.13
CA LYS A 76 4.30 -5.66 -2.33
C LYS A 76 2.94 -5.10 -2.73
N ILE A 77 2.01 -5.99 -3.05
CA ILE A 77 0.61 -5.64 -3.33
C ILE A 77 -0.19 -5.79 -2.03
N PHE A 78 -0.88 -4.72 -1.62
CA PHE A 78 -1.87 -4.75 -0.56
C PHE A 78 -3.26 -4.57 -1.17
N TYR A 79 -4.11 -5.58 -1.00
CA TYR A 79 -5.50 -5.55 -1.44
C TYR A 79 -6.35 -4.79 -0.42
N SER A 80 -7.13 -3.81 -0.89
CA SER A 80 -8.06 -3.02 -0.09
C SER A 80 -9.49 -3.43 -0.46
N GLY A 81 -10.12 -2.74 -1.42
CA GLY A 81 -11.43 -3.09 -1.96
C GLY A 81 -11.35 -4.13 -3.05
N VAL A 82 -11.00 -5.37 -2.71
CA VAL A 82 -10.97 -6.51 -3.64
C VAL A 82 -11.74 -7.69 -3.05
N LYS A 83 -12.52 -8.37 -3.89
CA LYS A 83 -13.14 -9.65 -3.57
C LYS A 83 -12.63 -10.75 -4.48
N LYS A 84 -12.64 -11.98 -3.98
CA LYS A 84 -12.34 -13.18 -4.77
C LYS A 84 -13.63 -13.77 -5.32
N ASP A 85 -13.63 -14.13 -6.60
CA ASP A 85 -14.72 -14.80 -7.29
C ASP A 85 -14.17 -16.00 -8.07
N GLY A 86 -14.22 -17.18 -7.44
CA GLY A 86 -13.50 -18.36 -7.91
C GLY A 86 -11.99 -18.11 -7.94
N GLU A 87 -11.39 -18.20 -9.12
CA GLU A 87 -9.97 -17.87 -9.34
C GLU A 87 -9.73 -16.40 -9.67
N ASN A 88 -10.79 -15.61 -9.87
CA ASN A 88 -10.69 -14.21 -10.25
C ASN A 88 -10.60 -13.30 -9.03
N LEU A 89 -9.95 -12.16 -9.22
CA LEU A 89 -10.00 -11.01 -8.33
C LEU A 89 -10.87 -9.94 -8.97
N LEU A 90 -11.81 -9.39 -8.21
CA LEU A 90 -12.74 -8.36 -8.67
C LEU A 90 -12.64 -7.11 -7.79
N THR A 91 -12.85 -5.93 -8.37
CA THR A 91 -12.97 -4.68 -7.60
C THR A 91 -14.21 -4.72 -6.68
N ASP A 92 -14.07 -4.22 -5.45
CA ASP A 92 -15.15 -4.18 -4.46
C ASP A 92 -15.10 -2.95 -3.53
N GLY A 93 -14.32 -1.94 -3.88
CA GLY A 93 -14.24 -0.69 -3.12
C GLY A 93 -13.58 0.42 -3.94
N GLY A 94 -13.70 1.65 -3.46
CA GLY A 94 -13.18 2.82 -4.19
C GLY A 94 -11.66 2.82 -4.27
N ARG A 95 -10.97 2.58 -3.15
CA ARG A 95 -9.55 2.20 -3.16
C ARG A 95 -9.46 0.69 -3.34
N VAL A 96 -8.91 0.26 -4.47
CA VAL A 96 -8.93 -1.16 -4.87
C VAL A 96 -7.73 -1.87 -4.25
N LEU A 97 -6.53 -1.42 -4.58
CA LEU A 97 -5.29 -1.97 -4.05
C LEU A 97 -4.20 -0.91 -4.02
N SER A 98 -3.11 -1.21 -3.35
CA SER A 98 -1.91 -0.39 -3.38
C SER A 98 -0.69 -1.25 -3.67
N ILE A 99 0.29 -0.64 -4.32
CA ILE A 99 1.62 -1.21 -4.50
C ILE A 99 2.62 -0.38 -3.71
N VAL A 100 3.45 -1.05 -2.93
CA VAL A 100 4.53 -0.40 -2.18
C VAL A 100 5.85 -1.06 -2.48
N ASN A 101 6.86 -0.22 -2.63
CA ASN A 101 8.25 -0.65 -2.72
C ASN A 101 9.13 0.29 -1.88
N LYS A 102 10.42 -0.04 -1.79
CA LYS A 102 11.46 0.80 -1.21
C LYS A 102 12.74 0.76 -2.03
N ALA A 103 13.48 1.86 -2.01
CA ALA A 103 14.78 2.00 -2.66
C ALA A 103 15.65 3.01 -1.89
N ASP A 104 16.89 3.19 -2.33
CA ASP A 104 17.84 4.10 -1.69
C ASP A 104 17.51 5.57 -2.01
N THR A 105 16.84 5.83 -3.13
CA THR A 105 16.37 7.16 -3.52
C THR A 105 14.87 7.21 -3.79
N LEU A 106 14.28 8.39 -3.61
CA LEU A 106 12.87 8.63 -3.92
C LEU A 106 12.55 8.46 -5.41
N GLU A 107 13.48 8.85 -6.29
CA GLU A 107 13.30 8.72 -7.74
C GLU A 107 13.26 7.25 -8.19
N GLU A 108 14.13 6.40 -7.63
CA GLU A 108 14.14 4.98 -7.93
C GLU A 108 12.84 4.29 -7.51
N VAL A 109 12.40 4.49 -6.26
CA VAL A 109 11.17 3.85 -5.77
C VAL A 109 9.94 4.34 -6.54
N ARG A 110 9.94 5.62 -6.94
CA ARG A 110 8.91 6.21 -7.81
C ARG A 110 8.88 5.50 -9.15
N ASN A 111 10.01 5.40 -9.84
CA ASN A 111 10.06 4.73 -11.15
C ASN A 111 9.57 3.28 -11.06
N ILE A 112 9.99 2.54 -10.02
CA ILE A 112 9.56 1.16 -9.78
C ILE A 112 8.03 1.06 -9.63
N VAL A 113 7.43 1.84 -8.73
CA VAL A 113 5.98 1.71 -8.48
C VAL A 113 5.15 2.18 -9.68
N TYR A 114 5.58 3.22 -10.39
CA TYR A 114 4.85 3.73 -11.56
C TYR A 114 4.91 2.75 -12.73
N ASP A 115 6.06 2.14 -12.99
CA ASP A 115 6.21 1.12 -14.02
C ASP A 115 5.41 -0.15 -13.70
N GLU A 116 5.37 -0.54 -12.43
CA GLU A 116 4.61 -1.70 -11.98
C GLU A 116 3.10 -1.46 -11.92
N ALA A 117 2.65 -0.23 -11.70
CA ALA A 117 1.24 0.14 -11.79
C ALA A 117 0.64 -0.13 -13.18
N GLU A 118 1.45 -0.06 -14.25
CA GLU A 118 1.00 -0.39 -15.61
C GLU A 118 0.83 -1.89 -15.85
N LYS A 119 1.43 -2.74 -15.00
CA LYS A 119 1.28 -4.20 -15.03
C LYS A 119 -0.02 -4.67 -14.38
N ILE A 120 -0.73 -3.78 -13.66
CA ILE A 120 -2.02 -4.04 -13.03
C ILE A 120 -3.13 -3.41 -13.88
N HIS A 121 -4.21 -4.15 -14.14
CA HIS A 121 -5.35 -3.68 -14.93
C HIS A 121 -6.69 -4.03 -14.29
N PHE A 122 -7.58 -3.04 -14.28
CA PHE A 122 -9.03 -3.13 -14.18
C PHE A 122 -9.59 -1.91 -14.92
N GLU A 123 -10.82 -1.97 -15.41
CA GLU A 123 -11.34 -1.02 -16.41
C GLU A 123 -11.33 0.43 -15.91
N SER A 124 -11.75 0.65 -14.68
CA SER A 124 -11.82 1.96 -14.04
C SER A 124 -10.52 2.39 -13.34
N LYS A 125 -9.38 1.74 -13.62
CA LYS A 125 -8.10 1.99 -12.92
C LYS A 125 -7.68 3.46 -13.03
N TYR A 126 -7.58 4.09 -11.86
CA TYR A 126 -7.03 5.43 -11.69
C TYR A 126 -5.97 5.43 -10.58
N TYR A 127 -4.96 6.27 -10.75
CA TYR A 127 -3.98 6.60 -9.72
C TYR A 127 -3.31 7.92 -10.06
N ARG A 128 -2.86 8.65 -9.03
CA ARG A 128 -2.15 9.93 -9.19
C ARG A 128 -0.77 9.72 -9.81
N LYS A 129 -0.32 10.66 -10.65
CA LYS A 129 0.98 10.63 -11.34
C LYS A 129 2.08 11.43 -10.63
N ASP A 130 1.72 12.05 -9.51
CA ASP A 130 2.50 13.02 -8.75
C ASP A 130 2.67 12.62 -7.26
N ILE A 131 2.56 11.32 -6.93
CA ILE A 131 2.83 10.81 -5.58
C ILE A 131 4.33 10.88 -5.29
#